data_AF-A0A5M9GS99-F1
#
_entry.id   AF-A0A5M9GS99-F1
#
_cell.length_a   1.000
_cell.length_b   1.000
_cell.length_c   1.000
_cell.angle_alpha   90.00
_cell.angle_beta   90.00
_cell.angle_gamma   90.00
#
_symmetry.space_group_name_H-M   'P 1'
#
loop_
_entity.id
_entity.type
_entity.pdbx_description
1 polymer ?
#
loop_
_entity_poly.entity_id
_entity_poly.type
_entity_poly.pdbx_seq_one_letter_code
_entity_poly.pdbx_strand_id
1 'polypeptide(L)'
;MKTSFLKAGALVMGVLLVLFTIAFKAEKRVQRWTFNGDSQSEVLQASQYTLNGTPAEDCGNTGDLPCEITVPDNITTQAQLDSYMAGKSVNDILAIASSKRSE
;
A
#
# COMPACT_ATOMS: atom_id res chain seq x y z
N MET A 1 -3.59 -38.71 -65.21
CA MET A 1 -2.52 -38.27 -64.30
C MET A 1 -3.09 -38.25 -62.89
N LYS A 2 -2.30 -38.75 -61.93
CA LYS A 2 -2.69 -39.23 -60.60
C LYS A 2 -2.84 -38.06 -59.63
N THR A 3 -3.99 -37.91 -58.98
CA THR A 3 -4.19 -36.91 -57.91
C THR A 3 -4.82 -37.55 -56.68
N SER A 4 -3.94 -38.04 -55.80
CA SER A 4 -4.25 -38.26 -54.39
C SER A 4 -4.39 -36.90 -53.73
N PHE A 5 -5.57 -36.55 -53.20
CA PHE A 5 -5.72 -35.42 -52.28
C PHE A 5 -6.27 -35.90 -50.95
N LEU A 6 -5.35 -35.84 -49.99
CA LEU A 6 -5.47 -35.98 -48.55
C LEU A 6 -6.85 -35.61 -47.98
N LYS A 7 -7.35 -36.52 -47.14
CA LYS A 7 -8.13 -36.17 -45.95
C LYS A 7 -7.32 -35.14 -45.15
N ALA A 8 -7.81 -33.90 -45.02
CA ALA A 8 -7.23 -32.93 -44.11
C ALA A 8 -8.33 -32.05 -43.51
N GLY A 9 -8.59 -32.30 -42.22
CA GLY A 9 -8.87 -31.27 -41.23
C GLY A 9 -10.16 -30.48 -41.38
N ALA A 10 -11.26 -31.03 -40.89
CA ALA A 10 -12.29 -30.19 -40.27
C ALA A 10 -11.69 -29.63 -38.97
N LEU A 11 -11.35 -28.34 -38.91
CA LEU A 11 -11.05 -27.71 -37.63
C LEU A 11 -11.34 -26.20 -37.63
N VAL A 12 -12.46 -25.89 -36.96
CA VAL A 12 -12.64 -24.77 -36.02
C VAL A 12 -12.64 -23.36 -36.61
N MET A 13 -13.85 -22.84 -36.82
CA MET A 13 -14.14 -21.40 -36.75
C MET A 13 -15.12 -21.18 -35.59
N GLY A 14 -14.60 -21.33 -34.37
CA GLY A 14 -15.34 -21.10 -33.12
C GLY A 14 -14.92 -19.76 -32.49
N VAL A 15 -15.78 -18.76 -32.66
CA VAL A 15 -16.03 -17.62 -31.74
C VAL A 15 -14.83 -17.12 -30.93
N LEU A 16 -14.14 -16.11 -31.46
CA LEU A 16 -13.27 -15.22 -30.65
C LEU A 16 -14.13 -14.13 -30.01
N LEU A 17 -14.97 -14.49 -29.03
CA LEU A 17 -15.44 -13.52 -28.02
C LEU A 17 -14.35 -13.47 -26.94
N VAL A 18 -13.25 -12.80 -27.26
CA VAL A 18 -12.23 -12.48 -26.26
C VAL A 18 -12.83 -11.39 -25.38
N LEU A 19 -13.35 -11.84 -24.25
CA LEU A 19 -13.87 -11.03 -23.17
C LEU A 19 -12.83 -9.95 -22.83
N PHE A 20 -13.18 -8.70 -23.08
CA PHE A 20 -12.48 -7.56 -22.49
C PHE A 20 -12.78 -7.54 -20.98
N THR A 21 -12.23 -8.50 -20.23
CA THR A 21 -12.16 -8.36 -18.77
C THR A 21 -11.09 -7.32 -18.50
N ILE A 22 -11.48 -6.05 -18.56
CA ILE A 22 -10.74 -4.97 -17.93
C ILE A 22 -10.62 -5.33 -16.46
N ALA A 23 -9.50 -5.95 -16.11
CA ALA A 23 -9.08 -6.17 -14.75
C ALA A 23 -8.87 -4.76 -14.16
N PHE A 24 -9.91 -4.24 -13.52
CA PHE A 24 -9.76 -3.13 -12.58
C PHE A 24 -8.81 -3.61 -11.50
N LYS A 25 -7.51 -3.37 -11.69
CA LYS A 25 -6.56 -3.38 -10.59
C LYS A 25 -7.04 -2.29 -9.65
N ALA A 26 -7.75 -2.70 -8.59
CA ALA A 26 -8.02 -1.82 -7.47
C ALA A 26 -6.65 -1.42 -6.92
N GLU A 27 -6.20 -0.21 -7.23
CA GLU A 27 -5.08 0.38 -6.53
C GLU A 27 -5.45 0.36 -5.04
N LYS A 28 -4.61 -0.29 -4.23
CA LYS A 28 -4.80 -0.31 -2.79
C LYS A 28 -4.68 1.14 -2.33
N ARG A 29 -5.83 1.77 -2.09
CA ARG A 29 -5.87 3.09 -1.47
C ARG A 29 -5.27 2.95 -0.07
N VAL A 30 -4.46 3.92 0.29
CA VAL A 30 -3.79 4.00 1.58
C VAL A 30 -4.00 5.39 2.16
N GLN A 31 -4.08 5.50 3.48
CA GLN A 31 -3.99 6.77 4.19
C GLN A 31 -2.56 7.03 4.63
N ARG A 32 -2.17 8.31 4.62
CA ARG A 32 -0.90 8.77 5.13
C ARG A 32 -1.10 9.50 6.45
N TRP A 33 -0.34 9.09 7.45
CA TRP A 33 -0.36 9.69 8.76
C TRP A 33 1.02 10.24 9.09
N THR A 34 1.08 11.54 9.33
CA THR A 34 2.32 12.26 9.61
C THR A 34 2.59 12.22 11.10
N PHE A 35 3.78 11.77 11.50
CA PHE A 35 4.21 11.73 12.89
C PHE A 35 4.79 13.08 13.31
N ASN A 36 4.28 13.62 14.41
CA ASN A 36 4.70 14.91 14.98
C ASN A 36 5.38 14.75 16.35
N GLY A 37 5.63 13.52 16.80
CA GLY A 37 6.33 13.27 18.04
C GLY A 37 7.85 13.40 17.91
N ASP A 38 8.51 13.41 19.06
CA ASP A 38 9.95 13.64 19.19
C ASP A 38 10.68 12.48 19.89
N SER A 39 9.96 11.44 20.31
CA SER A 39 10.54 10.27 21.01
C SER A 39 10.05 8.93 20.47
N GLN A 40 10.85 7.85 20.66
CA GLN A 40 10.44 6.50 20.24
C GLN A 40 9.21 5.99 21.01
N SER A 41 9.04 6.38 22.27
CA SER A 41 7.86 6.04 23.06
C SER A 41 6.57 6.64 22.50
N GLU A 42 6.68 7.75 21.77
CA GLU A 42 5.56 8.44 21.14
C GLU A 42 5.14 7.80 19.81
N VAL A 43 6.00 6.99 19.18
CA VAL A 43 5.72 6.32 17.90
C VAL A 43 4.49 5.41 17.97
N LEU A 44 4.20 4.83 19.14
CA LEU A 44 3.04 3.98 19.37
C LEU A 44 1.80 4.76 19.82
N GLN A 45 1.93 6.06 20.06
CA GLN A 45 0.83 6.91 20.49
C GLN A 45 0.14 7.48 19.25
N ALA A 46 -1.06 7.00 18.97
CA ALA A 46 -1.82 7.50 17.82
C ALA A 46 -1.95 9.04 17.86
N SER A 47 -2.15 9.64 19.04
CA SER A 47 -2.29 11.10 19.21
C SER A 47 -1.14 11.95 18.66
N GLN A 48 0.02 11.33 18.39
CA GLN A 48 1.18 11.99 17.81
C GLN A 48 1.14 12.00 16.28
N TYR A 49 0.07 11.47 15.67
CA TYR A 49 -0.10 11.39 14.23
C TYR A 49 -1.23 12.26 13.74
N THR A 50 -1.03 12.93 12.60
CA THR A 50 -2.06 13.72 11.91
C THR A 50 -2.33 13.13 10.54
N LEU A 51 -3.60 12.81 10.27
CA LEU A 51 -4.04 12.32 8.96
C LEU A 51 -3.81 13.40 7.90
N ASN A 52 -3.07 13.06 6.84
CA ASN A 52 -2.69 13.99 5.77
C ASN A 52 -2.04 15.29 6.28
N GLY A 53 -1.34 15.23 7.43
CA GLY A 53 -0.61 16.37 7.97
C GLY A 53 0.58 16.73 7.08
N THR A 54 1.01 17.98 7.09
CA THR A 54 2.24 18.39 6.41
C THR A 54 3.44 17.82 7.19
N PRO A 55 4.27 16.95 6.62
CA PRO A 55 5.50 16.53 7.27
C PRO A 55 6.40 17.74 7.52
N ALA A 56 7.07 17.78 8.68
CA ALA A 56 8.09 18.79 8.95
C ALA A 56 9.14 18.77 7.83
N GLU A 57 9.62 19.94 7.41
CA GLU A 57 10.45 20.10 6.18
C GLU A 57 11.66 19.15 6.15
N ASP A 58 12.30 18.94 7.30
CA ASP A 58 13.47 18.06 7.41
C ASP A 58 13.15 16.70 8.00
N CYS A 59 11.89 16.46 8.37
CA CYS A 59 11.48 15.40 9.27
C CYS A 59 12.33 15.29 10.55
N GLY A 60 13.33 16.12 10.84
CA GLY A 60 14.28 15.92 11.94
C GLY A 60 15.36 14.88 11.61
N ASN A 61 16.62 15.19 11.95
CA ASN A 61 17.80 14.35 11.68
C ASN A 61 18.26 13.56 12.91
N THR A 62 17.35 13.20 13.81
CA THR A 62 17.75 12.64 15.11
C THR A 62 16.87 11.47 15.51
N GLY A 63 17.43 10.27 15.43
CA GLY A 63 16.87 9.01 15.95
C GLY A 63 15.95 8.26 14.98
N ASP A 64 15.86 6.94 15.17
CA ASP A 64 14.98 6.04 14.40
C ASP A 64 13.49 6.34 14.65
N LEU A 65 12.97 7.37 14.00
CA LEU A 65 11.57 7.80 14.09
C LEU A 65 10.92 7.85 12.70
N PRO A 66 9.63 7.50 12.58
CA PRO A 66 8.90 7.64 11.33
C PRO A 66 8.60 9.12 11.06
N CYS A 67 8.64 9.53 9.81
CA CYS A 67 8.11 10.83 9.37
C CYS A 67 6.63 10.72 9.05
N GLU A 68 6.31 9.65 8.32
CA GLU A 68 5.01 9.35 7.81
C GLU A 68 4.87 7.84 7.80
N ILE A 69 3.69 7.35 8.17
CA ILE A 69 3.33 5.96 8.02
C ILE A 69 2.20 5.82 7.01
N THR A 70 2.27 4.74 6.23
CA THR A 70 1.21 4.39 5.29
C THR A 70 0.38 3.27 5.89
N VAL A 71 -0.92 3.50 6.02
CA VAL A 71 -1.88 2.54 6.59
C VAL A 71 -3.05 2.31 5.63
N PRO A 72 -3.88 1.27 5.84
CA PRO A 72 -5.09 1.06 5.03
C PRO A 72 -6.00 2.29 4.95
N ASP A 73 -6.67 2.48 3.81
CA ASP A 73 -7.51 3.66 3.53
C ASP A 73 -8.70 3.86 4.48
N ASN A 74 -9.13 2.78 5.16
CA ASN A 74 -10.23 2.79 6.12
C ASN A 74 -9.84 3.34 7.51
N ILE A 75 -8.58 3.73 7.72
CA ILE A 75 -8.07 4.30 8.97
C ILE A 75 -8.01 5.82 8.82
N THR A 76 -9.13 6.47 9.10
CA THR A 76 -9.34 7.91 8.91
C THR A 76 -9.54 8.67 10.22
N THR A 77 -9.54 7.97 11.36
CA THR A 77 -9.76 8.55 12.68
C THR A 77 -8.69 8.11 13.67
N GLN A 78 -8.51 8.90 14.72
CA GLN A 78 -7.52 8.64 15.76
C GLN A 78 -7.73 7.29 16.46
N ALA A 79 -8.98 6.94 16.76
CA ALA A 79 -9.34 5.69 17.43
C ALA A 79 -9.07 4.46 16.54
N GLN A 80 -9.26 4.58 15.23
CA GLN A 80 -8.92 3.52 14.28
C GLN A 80 -7.41 3.34 14.17
N LEU A 81 -6.65 4.44 14.19
CA LEU A 81 -5.20 4.39 14.18
C LEU A 81 -4.66 3.74 15.46
N ASP A 82 -5.20 4.12 16.62
CA ASP A 82 -4.87 3.52 17.92
C ASP A 82 -5.15 2.02 17.92
N SER A 83 -6.32 1.61 17.42
CA SER A 83 -6.68 0.20 17.26
C SER A 83 -5.74 -0.55 16.30
N TYR A 84 -5.25 0.13 15.25
CA TYR A 84 -4.30 -0.45 14.30
C TYR A 84 -2.90 -0.59 14.90
N MET A 85 -2.50 0.34 15.77
CA MET A 85 -1.22 0.33 16.48
C MET A 85 -1.23 -0.62 17.69
N ALA A 86 -2.40 -0.95 18.22
CA ALA A 86 -2.53 -1.86 19.37
C ALA A 86 -1.81 -3.20 19.11
N GLY A 87 -0.87 -3.53 19.99
CA GLY A 87 -0.06 -4.75 19.91
C GLY A 87 1.10 -4.72 18.92
N LYS A 88 1.35 -3.59 18.25
CA LYS A 88 2.55 -3.39 17.40
C LYS A 88 3.73 -2.89 18.23
N SER A 89 4.93 -3.26 17.82
CA SER A 89 6.17 -2.68 18.32
C SER A 89 6.57 -1.44 17.53
N VAL A 90 7.49 -0.63 18.07
CA VAL A 90 8.07 0.52 17.36
C VAL A 90 8.67 0.08 16.02
N ASN A 91 9.33 -1.08 15.99
CA ASN A 91 9.90 -1.65 14.76
C ASN A 91 8.85 -1.97 13.70
N ASP A 92 7.66 -2.43 14.10
CA ASP A 92 6.55 -2.70 13.16
C ASP A 92 6.04 -1.39 12.53
N ILE A 93 6.00 -0.31 13.31
CA ILE A 93 5.61 1.02 12.83
C ILE A 93 6.69 1.61 11.91
N LEU A 94 7.97 1.44 12.26
CA LEU A 94 9.09 1.85 11.41
C LEU A 94 9.15 1.02 10.11
N ALA A 95 8.66 -0.21 10.08
CA ALA A 95 8.60 -1.02 8.87
C ALA A 95 7.53 -0.54 7.87
N ILE A 96 6.49 0.15 8.34
CA ILE A 96 5.42 0.74 7.50
C ILE A 96 5.61 2.24 7.26
N ALA A 97 6.72 2.80 7.74
CA ALA A 97 7.07 4.20 7.53
C ALA A 97 7.40 4.44 6.04
N SER A 98 6.71 5.39 5.43
CA SER A 98 6.99 5.86 4.06
C SER A 98 8.34 6.56 3.98
N SER A 99 8.72 7.22 5.07
CA SER A 99 9.97 7.95 5.24
C SER A 99 10.38 7.93 6.72
N LYS A 100 11.68 7.92 6.97
CA LYS A 100 12.28 7.85 8.30
C LYS A 100 13.20 9.05 8.51
N ARG A 101 13.33 9.49 9.76
CA ARG A 101 14.40 10.38 10.22
C ARG A 101 15.72 9.62 10.05
N SER A 102 16.60 10.10 9.17
CA SER A 102 17.98 9.62 9.10
C SER A 102 18.79 10.28 10.22
N GLU A 103 19.66 9.50 10.88
CA GLU A 103 20.69 10.00 11.81
C GLU A 103 21.69 10.95 11.13
#